data_AF-A0A914E3H3-F1
#
_entry.id   AF-A0A914E3H3-F1
#
_cell.length_a   1.000
_cell.length_b   1.000
_cell.length_c   1.000
_cell.angle_alpha   90.00
_cell.angle_beta   90.00
_cell.angle_gamma   90.00
#
_symmetry.space_group_name_H-M   'P 1'
#
loop_
_entity.id
_entity.type
_entity.pdbx_description
1 polymer ?
#
loop_
_entity_poly.entity_id
_entity_poly.type
_entity_poly.pdbx_seq_one_letter_code
_entity_poly.pdbx_strand_id
1 'polypeptide(L)'
;MRTPIARVPKEYYVDEETGRKLDELKLNKEQTPKTSKVEIPEWLEKKRAILEAFAASRGLNFAEIEEDTNCLRYCYVCRLIKPDRCHHCRACGFCVLRYDHHCPYIYKCISYSNYKFFLLLLFYGAALAIWTISTEIQGLVYHFMHGALYLGIQLVVGLIFQLLGGIFVIDVIRFHVSLTNTNDTTCENDKVPYLRFEGASYDMGIAQNWKYLLGRRLWILPVSTRYKDDN
;
A
#
# COMPACT_ATOMS: atom_id res chain seq x y z
N MET A 1 9.39 18.06 -7.16
CA MET A 1 8.07 17.56 -7.59
C MET A 1 7.62 16.48 -6.60
N ARG A 2 6.52 16.65 -5.86
CA ARG A 2 6.04 15.60 -4.92
C ARG A 2 5.10 14.65 -5.66
N THR A 3 5.39 13.35 -5.65
CA THR A 3 4.44 12.34 -6.17
C THR A 3 3.11 12.42 -5.41
N PRO A 4 1.95 12.37 -6.11
CA PRO A 4 0.65 12.42 -5.46
C PRO A 4 0.43 11.17 -4.58
N ILE A 5 -0.47 11.30 -3.62
CA ILE A 5 -1.02 10.17 -2.84
C ILE A 5 -2.49 10.05 -3.22
N ALA A 6 -2.96 8.84 -3.48
CA ALA A 6 -4.33 8.58 -3.90
C ALA A 6 -5.28 8.77 -2.70
N ARG A 7 -5.98 9.90 -2.66
CA ARG A 7 -6.97 10.22 -1.62
C ARG A 7 -8.31 9.61 -1.98
N VAL A 8 -9.09 9.27 -0.96
CA VAL A 8 -10.47 8.83 -1.13
C VAL A 8 -11.32 10.00 -1.66
N PRO A 9 -12.12 9.79 -2.73
CA PRO A 9 -13.05 10.78 -3.26
C PRO A 9 -14.16 11.17 -2.27
N LYS A 10 -14.79 12.34 -2.48
CA LYS A 10 -15.75 12.93 -1.52
C LYS A 10 -17.05 12.12 -1.37
N GLU A 11 -17.45 11.42 -2.42
CA GLU A 11 -18.66 10.60 -2.48
C GLU A 11 -18.69 9.47 -1.45
N TYR A 12 -17.53 9.00 -0.99
CA TYR A 12 -17.39 7.98 0.05
C TYR A 12 -17.53 8.51 1.49
N TYR A 13 -17.44 9.83 1.68
CA TYR A 13 -17.58 10.45 3.00
C TYR A 13 -19.04 10.51 3.39
N VAL A 14 -19.34 9.99 4.58
CA VAL A 14 -20.70 10.01 5.11
C VAL A 14 -21.05 11.42 5.58
N ASP A 15 -22.31 11.78 5.49
CA ASP A 15 -22.82 13.02 6.08
C ASP A 15 -22.74 12.96 7.61
N GLU A 16 -22.90 14.12 8.25
CA GLU A 16 -22.75 14.25 9.70
C GLU A 16 -23.81 13.46 10.48
N GLU A 17 -25.03 13.32 9.95
CA GLU A 17 -26.09 12.54 10.60
C GLU A 17 -25.75 11.05 10.58
N THR A 18 -25.39 10.51 9.42
CA THR A 18 -24.93 9.14 9.25
C THR A 18 -23.70 8.84 10.11
N GLY A 19 -22.74 9.77 10.15
CA GLY A 19 -21.55 9.66 10.99
C GLY A 19 -21.88 9.55 12.47
N ARG A 20 -22.78 10.40 13.00
CA ARG A 20 -23.23 10.34 14.41
C ARG A 20 -23.88 9.00 14.75
N LYS A 21 -24.80 8.51 13.89
CA LYS A 21 -25.44 7.20 14.08
C LYS A 21 -24.42 6.06 14.17
N LEU A 22 -23.38 6.09 13.32
CA LEU A 22 -22.32 5.08 13.33
C LEU A 22 -21.42 5.18 14.58
N ASP A 23 -21.12 6.40 15.03
CA ASP A 23 -20.32 6.64 16.24
C ASP A 23 -21.06 6.13 17.50
N GLU A 24 -22.37 6.35 17.60
CA GLU A 24 -23.21 5.82 18.68
C GLU A 24 -23.20 4.28 18.71
N LEU A 25 -23.33 3.63 17.55
CA LEU A 25 -23.28 2.16 17.45
C LEU A 25 -21.92 1.59 17.86
N LYS A 26 -20.83 2.31 17.60
CA LYS A 26 -19.48 1.90 18.03
C LYS A 26 -19.36 1.87 19.55
N LEU A 27 -19.88 2.90 20.23
CA LEU A 27 -19.89 2.96 21.70
C LEU A 27 -20.69 1.80 22.31
N ASN A 28 -21.85 1.49 21.72
CA ASN A 28 -22.69 0.37 22.17
C ASN A 28 -21.97 -0.99 22.03
N LYS A 29 -21.18 -1.19 20.95
CA LYS A 29 -20.34 -2.39 20.79
C LYS A 29 -19.31 -2.53 21.91
N GLU A 30 -18.61 -1.45 22.26
CA GLU A 30 -17.57 -1.45 23.29
C GLU A 30 -18.13 -1.76 24.70
N GLN A 31 -19.42 -1.48 24.93
CA GLN A 31 -20.13 -1.77 26.18
C GLN A 31 -20.76 -3.17 26.22
N THR A 32 -20.89 -3.86 25.08
CA THR A 32 -21.53 -5.18 25.00
C THR A 32 -20.54 -6.27 25.47
N PRO A 33 -20.88 -7.11 26.48
CA PRO A 33 -19.99 -8.17 26.94
C PRO A 33 -19.70 -9.17 25.81
N LYS A 34 -18.45 -9.66 25.73
CA LYS A 34 -18.04 -10.73 24.79
C LYS A 34 -18.62 -12.08 25.24
N THR A 35 -19.94 -12.24 25.24
CA THR A 35 -20.56 -13.54 25.50
C THR A 35 -20.74 -14.30 24.20
N SER A 36 -20.25 -15.53 24.18
CA SER A 36 -20.45 -16.50 23.12
C SER A 36 -21.93 -16.88 23.01
N LYS A 37 -22.60 -16.50 21.92
CA LYS A 37 -23.70 -17.27 21.30
C LYS A 37 -24.19 -16.64 19.98
N VAL A 38 -23.93 -17.35 18.89
CA VAL A 38 -24.70 -17.66 17.66
C VAL A 38 -25.59 -16.59 16.97
N GLU A 39 -26.17 -15.61 17.66
CA GLU A 39 -27.04 -14.60 17.03
C GLU A 39 -26.28 -13.32 16.67
N ILE A 40 -26.56 -12.80 15.47
CA ILE A 40 -26.00 -11.54 14.97
C ILE A 40 -26.51 -10.41 15.89
N PRO A 41 -25.63 -9.63 16.54
CA PRO A 41 -26.07 -8.56 17.42
C PRO A 41 -26.88 -7.48 16.69
N GLU A 42 -27.94 -6.97 17.32
CA GLU A 42 -28.81 -5.94 16.73
C GLU A 42 -28.04 -4.68 16.28
N TRP A 43 -27.02 -4.27 17.04
CA TRP A 43 -26.17 -3.13 16.66
C TRP A 43 -25.45 -3.37 15.32
N LEU A 44 -25.14 -4.62 15.01
CA LEU A 44 -24.43 -4.99 13.80
C LEU A 44 -25.35 -4.98 12.59
N GLU A 45 -26.59 -5.46 12.74
CA GLU A 45 -27.62 -5.33 11.71
C GLU A 45 -27.91 -3.87 11.38
N LYS A 46 -28.04 -3.03 12.40
CA LYS A 46 -28.20 -1.56 12.26
C LYS A 46 -27.01 -0.93 11.53
N LYS A 47 -25.77 -1.26 11.94
CA LYS A 47 -24.55 -0.79 11.25
C LYS A 47 -24.58 -1.17 9.77
N ARG A 48 -24.88 -2.44 9.47
CA ARG A 48 -24.95 -2.95 8.09
C ARG A 48 -26.00 -2.19 7.29
N ALA A 49 -27.22 -2.04 7.80
CA ALA A 49 -28.31 -1.36 7.12
C ALA A 49 -27.96 0.11 6.81
N ILE A 50 -27.37 0.83 7.75
CA ILE A 50 -26.94 2.23 7.54
C ILE A 50 -25.90 2.35 6.44
N LEU A 51 -24.85 1.52 6.49
CA LEU A 51 -23.75 1.58 5.53
C LEU A 51 -24.23 1.18 4.12
N GLU A 52 -25.03 0.12 4.00
CA GLU A 52 -25.58 -0.33 2.72
C GLU A 52 -26.55 0.69 2.12
N ALA A 53 -27.43 1.29 2.93
CA ALA A 53 -28.34 2.34 2.48
C ALA A 53 -27.57 3.58 1.98
N PHE A 54 -26.53 4.00 2.71
CA PHE A 54 -25.67 5.10 2.27
C PHE A 54 -24.97 4.77 0.94
N ALA A 55 -24.36 3.59 0.83
CA ALA A 55 -23.70 3.13 -0.39
C ALA A 55 -24.67 3.13 -1.59
N ALA A 56 -25.87 2.56 -1.41
CA ALA A 56 -26.91 2.52 -2.43
C ALA A 56 -27.35 3.93 -2.86
N SER A 57 -27.53 4.86 -1.92
CA SER A 57 -27.92 6.24 -2.22
C SER A 57 -26.91 7.01 -3.08
N ARG A 58 -25.65 6.53 -3.10
CA ARG A 58 -24.54 7.13 -3.86
C ARG A 58 -24.11 6.27 -5.06
N GLY A 59 -24.80 5.16 -5.33
CA GLY A 59 -24.43 4.22 -6.39
C GLY A 59 -23.05 3.58 -6.21
N LEU A 60 -22.58 3.46 -4.96
CA LEU A 60 -21.27 2.90 -4.65
C LEU A 60 -21.36 1.39 -4.50
N ASN A 61 -20.44 0.68 -5.17
CA ASN A 61 -20.32 -0.77 -5.08
C ASN A 61 -18.99 -1.14 -4.39
N PHE A 62 -19.03 -2.18 -3.55
CA PHE A 62 -17.89 -2.63 -2.77
C PHE A 62 -17.76 -4.15 -2.87
N ALA A 63 -16.58 -4.63 -3.23
CA ALA A 63 -16.27 -6.05 -3.19
C ALA A 63 -15.82 -6.48 -1.79
N GLU A 64 -15.11 -5.62 -1.05
CA GLU A 64 -14.54 -5.95 0.26
C GLU A 64 -15.46 -5.63 1.43
N ILE A 65 -15.50 -6.56 2.39
CA ILE A 65 -16.21 -6.40 3.66
C ILE A 65 -15.33 -6.81 4.85
N GLU A 66 -15.77 -6.46 6.06
CA GLU A 66 -15.16 -6.90 7.31
C GLU A 66 -15.44 -8.40 7.52
N GLU A 67 -14.39 -9.22 7.61
CA GLU A 67 -14.46 -10.68 7.78
C GLU A 67 -15.27 -11.13 9.01
N ASP A 68 -15.13 -10.41 10.12
CA ASP A 68 -15.77 -10.76 11.40
C ASP A 68 -17.26 -10.40 11.45
N THR A 69 -17.70 -9.49 10.59
CA THR A 69 -19.03 -8.89 10.69
C THR A 69 -19.84 -8.88 9.40
N ASN A 70 -19.22 -9.26 8.28
CA ASN A 70 -19.78 -9.15 6.94
C ASN A 70 -20.38 -7.76 6.62
N CYS A 71 -19.77 -6.71 7.18
CA CYS A 71 -20.20 -5.32 6.97
C CYS A 71 -19.25 -4.57 6.04
N LEU A 72 -19.77 -3.54 5.36
CA LEU A 72 -18.91 -2.58 4.66
C LEU A 72 -17.86 -2.00 5.60
N ARG A 73 -16.62 -1.92 5.11
CA ARG A 73 -15.50 -1.43 5.90
C ARG A 73 -15.65 0.08 6.11
N TYR A 74 -15.62 0.52 7.36
CA TYR A 74 -15.78 1.93 7.71
C TYR A 74 -14.54 2.51 8.39
N CYS A 75 -14.23 3.78 8.15
CA CYS A 75 -13.21 4.51 8.88
C CYS A 75 -13.86 5.57 9.78
N TYR A 76 -13.88 5.31 11.08
CA TYR A 76 -14.39 6.26 12.08
C TYR A 76 -13.59 7.56 12.17
N VAL A 77 -12.26 7.51 11.93
CA VAL A 77 -11.39 8.70 11.97
C VAL A 77 -11.68 9.64 10.81
N CYS A 78 -11.82 9.10 9.60
CA CYS A 78 -12.08 9.90 8.39
C CYS A 78 -13.57 10.11 8.11
N ARG A 79 -14.47 9.39 8.80
CA ARG A 79 -15.91 9.30 8.53
C ARG A 79 -16.23 8.99 7.07
N LEU A 80 -15.70 7.88 6.57
CA LEU A 80 -15.96 7.40 5.22
C LEU A 80 -16.13 5.88 5.16
N ILE A 81 -16.93 5.40 4.21
CA ILE A 81 -16.92 4.00 3.82
C ILE A 81 -15.65 3.77 3.00
N LYS A 82 -14.80 2.84 3.44
CA LYS A 82 -13.52 2.58 2.80
C LYS A 82 -13.77 1.94 1.42
N PRO A 83 -13.34 2.57 0.33
CA PRO A 83 -13.28 1.91 -0.97
C PRO A 83 -12.51 0.60 -0.88
N ASP A 84 -12.67 -0.26 -1.89
CA ASP A 84 -11.81 -1.42 -2.04
C ASP A 84 -10.33 -1.00 -2.03
N ARG A 85 -9.53 -1.81 -1.35
CA ARG A 85 -8.09 -1.72 -1.11
C ARG A 85 -7.67 -0.48 -0.32
N CYS A 86 -8.61 0.24 0.30
CA CYS A 86 -8.34 1.47 1.03
C CYS A 86 -8.02 1.21 2.51
N HIS A 87 -6.93 1.79 3.01
CA HIS A 87 -6.57 1.74 4.43
C HIS A 87 -6.31 3.13 5.02
N HIS A 88 -6.57 3.30 6.31
CA HIS A 88 -6.23 4.50 7.05
C HIS A 88 -4.77 4.44 7.50
N CYS A 89 -3.94 5.35 7.01
CA CYS A 89 -2.57 5.46 7.47
C CYS A 89 -2.50 6.39 8.69
N ARG A 90 -2.17 5.84 9.86
CA ARG A 90 -2.06 6.61 11.10
C ARG A 90 -1.00 7.71 11.03
N ALA A 91 0.17 7.40 10.44
CA ALA A 91 1.27 8.37 10.29
C ALA A 91 0.88 9.56 9.40
N CYS A 92 0.02 9.34 8.41
CA CYS A 92 -0.46 10.39 7.52
C CYS A 92 -1.76 11.06 8.02
N GLY A 93 -2.56 10.37 8.85
CA GLY A 93 -3.82 10.89 9.39
C GLY A 93 -4.99 10.84 8.42
N PHE A 94 -4.93 10.00 7.38
CA PHE A 94 -6.01 9.89 6.38
C PHE A 94 -6.05 8.54 5.67
N CYS A 95 -7.18 8.27 5.03
CA CYS A 95 -7.39 7.10 4.19
C CYS A 95 -6.73 7.26 2.81
N VAL A 96 -6.06 6.18 2.37
CA VAL A 96 -5.30 6.11 1.12
C VAL A 96 -5.88 4.98 0.27
N LEU A 97 -6.21 5.28 -0.98
CA LEU A 97 -6.70 4.29 -1.95
C LEU A 97 -5.58 3.33 -2.34
N ARG A 98 -5.90 2.04 -2.42
CA ARG A 98 -4.95 0.94 -2.68
C ARG A 98 -3.65 1.17 -1.91
N TYR A 99 -3.82 1.27 -0.60
CA TYR A 99 -2.72 1.54 0.32
C TYR A 99 -1.80 0.33 0.35
N ASP A 100 -0.51 0.59 0.15
CA ASP A 100 0.50 -0.44 0.28
C ASP A 100 1.12 -0.36 1.67
N HIS A 101 1.98 0.63 1.89
CA HIS A 101 2.58 0.91 3.19
C HIS A 101 2.92 2.38 3.35
N HIS A 102 3.18 2.81 4.59
CA HIS A 102 3.84 4.07 4.85
C HIS A 102 5.35 3.83 4.88
N CYS A 103 6.07 4.35 3.89
CA CYS A 103 7.50 4.18 3.80
C CYS A 103 8.21 5.23 4.67
N PRO A 104 8.90 4.84 5.76
CA PRO A 104 9.62 5.79 6.60
C PRO A 104 10.82 6.41 5.88
N TYR A 105 11.42 5.70 4.91
CA TYR A 105 12.61 6.16 4.19
C TYR A 105 12.35 7.33 3.24
N ILE A 106 11.12 7.44 2.72
CA ILE A 106 10.72 8.59 1.87
C ILE A 106 9.61 9.44 2.52
N TYR A 107 9.29 9.16 3.79
CA TYR A 107 8.27 9.85 4.60
C TYR A 107 6.93 10.02 3.87
N LYS A 108 6.45 8.93 3.24
CA LYS A 108 5.24 8.97 2.41
C LYS A 108 4.55 7.61 2.33
N CYS A 109 3.22 7.63 2.23
CA CYS A 109 2.46 6.46 1.79
C CYS A 109 2.80 6.07 0.36
N ILE A 110 3.08 4.79 0.17
CA ILE A 110 3.04 4.10 -1.10
C ILE A 110 1.59 3.63 -1.34
N SER A 111 1.10 3.91 -2.54
CA SER A 111 -0.29 3.75 -2.93
C SER A 111 -0.38 3.53 -4.44
N TYR A 112 -1.59 3.25 -4.93
CA TYR A 112 -1.87 3.20 -6.38
C TYR A 112 -1.19 4.31 -7.19
N SER A 113 -1.26 5.55 -6.70
CA SER A 113 -0.80 6.71 -7.46
C SER A 113 0.72 6.86 -7.58
N ASN A 114 1.48 6.18 -6.73
CA ASN A 114 2.93 6.32 -6.68
C ASN A 114 3.72 5.01 -6.58
N TYR A 115 3.06 3.85 -6.63
CA TYR A 115 3.71 2.54 -6.58
C TYR A 115 4.73 2.36 -7.71
N LYS A 116 4.42 2.80 -8.94
CA LYS A 116 5.38 2.80 -10.06
C LYS A 116 6.67 3.57 -9.73
N PHE A 117 6.54 4.78 -9.17
CA PHE A 117 7.71 5.59 -8.82
C PHE A 117 8.53 4.94 -7.70
N PHE A 118 7.88 4.26 -6.77
CA PHE A 118 8.54 3.51 -5.71
C PHE A 118 9.35 2.32 -6.27
N LEU A 119 8.78 1.51 -7.17
CA LEU A 119 9.55 0.44 -7.81
C LEU A 119 10.72 0.98 -8.63
N LEU A 120 10.51 2.06 -9.40
CA LEU A 120 11.60 2.69 -10.16
C LEU A 120 12.68 3.24 -9.24
N LEU A 121 12.33 3.80 -8.08
CA LEU A 121 13.31 4.22 -7.07
C LEU A 121 14.17 3.04 -6.60
N LEU A 122 13.57 1.87 -6.34
CA LEU A 122 14.31 0.67 -5.94
C LEU A 122 15.23 0.17 -7.07
N PHE A 123 14.72 0.06 -8.30
CA PHE A 123 15.51 -0.42 -9.43
C PHE A 123 16.66 0.54 -9.79
N TYR A 124 16.40 1.84 -9.82
CA TYR A 124 17.45 2.83 -10.06
C TYR A 124 18.42 2.95 -8.91
N GLY A 125 17.96 2.80 -7.67
CA GLY A 125 18.83 2.71 -6.49
C GLY A 125 19.76 1.49 -6.56
N ALA A 126 19.24 0.33 -6.95
CA ALA A 126 20.03 -0.88 -7.15
C ALA A 126 21.05 -0.72 -8.30
N ALA A 127 20.65 -0.13 -9.43
CA ALA A 127 21.56 0.16 -10.55
C ALA A 127 22.69 1.13 -10.13
N LEU A 128 22.35 2.17 -9.37
CA LEU A 128 23.34 3.10 -8.82
C LEU A 128 24.29 2.38 -7.85
N ALA A 129 23.78 1.52 -6.97
CA ALA A 129 24.61 0.76 -6.04
C ALA A 129 25.60 -0.18 -6.77
N ILE A 130 25.15 -0.85 -7.83
CA ILE A 130 26.04 -1.68 -8.67
C ILE A 130 27.14 -0.84 -9.30
N TRP A 131 26.78 0.34 -9.83
CA TRP A 131 27.74 1.28 -10.40
C TRP A 131 28.77 1.74 -9.37
N THR A 132 28.33 2.18 -8.18
CA THR A 132 29.23 2.67 -7.13
C THR A 132 30.16 1.57 -6.62
N ILE A 133 29.64 0.36 -6.38
CA ILE A 133 30.44 -0.81 -6.00
C ILE A 133 31.51 -1.10 -7.05
N SER A 134 31.15 -1.04 -8.34
CA SER A 134 32.09 -1.30 -9.43
C SER A 134 33.23 -0.27 -9.46
N THR A 135 32.90 1.02 -9.30
CA THR A 135 33.92 2.09 -9.24
C THR A 135 34.76 2.05 -7.97
N GLU A 136 34.18 1.63 -6.85
CA GLU A 136 34.85 1.51 -5.55
C GLU A 136 35.85 0.34 -5.54
N ILE A 137 35.50 -0.79 -6.16
CA ILE A 137 36.42 -1.92 -6.37
C ILE A 137 37.64 -1.47 -7.19
N GLN A 138 37.43 -0.68 -8.25
CA GLN A 138 38.54 -0.12 -9.04
C GLN A 138 39.44 0.80 -8.19
N GLY A 139 38.83 1.68 -7.38
CA GLY A 139 39.55 2.53 -6.44
C GLY A 139 40.34 1.73 -5.40
N LEU A 140 39.75 0.67 -4.86
CA LEU A 140 40.40 -0.21 -3.88
C LEU A 140 41.67 -0.85 -4.46
N VAL A 141 41.59 -1.39 -5.69
CA VAL A 141 42.76 -1.96 -6.38
C VAL A 141 43.84 -0.89 -6.59
N TYR A 142 43.46 0.30 -7.08
CA TYR A 142 44.39 1.39 -7.30
C TYR A 142 45.12 1.81 -6.01
N HIS A 143 44.39 2.07 -4.93
CA HIS A 143 44.98 2.54 -3.67
C HIS A 143 45.82 1.48 -2.97
N PHE A 144 45.44 0.21 -3.09
CA PHE A 144 46.24 -0.90 -2.60
C PHE A 144 47.60 -0.98 -3.33
N MET A 145 47.59 -0.87 -4.67
CA MET A 145 48.82 -0.89 -5.47
C MET A 145 49.77 0.28 -5.19
N HIS A 146 49.25 1.43 -4.74
CA HIS A 146 50.04 2.62 -4.45
C HIS A 146 50.37 2.79 -2.94
N GLY A 147 50.14 1.75 -2.12
CA GLY A 147 50.48 1.77 -0.69
C GLY A 147 49.62 2.70 0.17
N ALA A 148 48.47 3.16 -0.32
CA ALA A 148 47.56 4.06 0.39
C ALA A 148 46.61 3.29 1.33
N LEU A 149 47.19 2.61 2.33
CA LEU A 149 46.47 1.66 3.18
C LEU A 149 45.25 2.26 3.91
N TYR A 150 45.38 3.48 4.43
CA TYR A 150 44.29 4.15 5.15
C TYR A 150 43.03 4.31 4.28
N LEU A 151 43.21 4.77 3.03
CA LEU A 151 42.12 4.94 2.08
C LEU A 151 41.57 3.59 1.62
N GLY A 152 42.43 2.59 1.42
CA GLY A 152 42.01 1.22 1.13
C GLY A 152 41.10 0.64 2.21
N ILE A 153 41.42 0.83 3.49
CA ILE A 153 40.58 0.39 4.61
C ILE A 153 39.21 1.09 4.59
N GLN A 154 39.16 2.39 4.32
CA GLN A 154 37.90 3.13 4.23
C GLN A 154 36.99 2.58 3.12
N LEU A 155 37.54 2.26 1.95
CA LEU A 155 36.79 1.67 0.84
C LEU A 155 36.32 0.24 1.17
N VAL A 156 37.12 -0.56 1.88
CA VAL A 156 36.66 -1.89 2.34
C VAL A 156 35.46 -1.76 3.28
N VAL A 157 35.52 -0.83 4.23
CA VAL A 157 34.40 -0.57 5.15
C VAL A 157 33.17 -0.07 4.40
N GLY A 158 33.34 0.86 3.45
CA GLY A 158 32.27 1.35 2.57
C GLY A 158 31.59 0.23 1.80
N LEU A 159 32.39 -0.62 1.14
CA LEU A 159 31.91 -1.79 0.40
C LEU A 159 31.10 -2.75 1.28
N ILE A 160 31.52 -3.01 2.52
CA ILE A 160 30.76 -3.87 3.44
C ILE A 160 29.36 -3.28 3.71
N PHE A 161 29.26 -1.98 4.02
CA PHE A 161 27.97 -1.33 4.24
C PHE A 161 27.08 -1.34 3.00
N GLN A 162 27.66 -1.10 1.82
CA GLN A 162 26.93 -1.14 0.56
C GLN A 162 26.41 -2.55 0.25
N LEU A 163 27.20 -3.60 0.49
CA LEU A 163 26.76 -4.98 0.25
C LEU A 163 25.62 -5.37 1.21
N LEU A 164 25.73 -5.02 2.49
CA LEU A 164 24.65 -5.24 3.46
C LEU A 164 23.37 -4.50 3.08
N GLY A 165 23.47 -3.22 2.70
CA GLY A 165 22.34 -2.44 2.20
C GLY A 165 21.78 -2.98 0.87
N GLY A 166 22.65 -3.48 0.00
CA GLY A 166 22.29 -4.06 -1.29
C GLY A 166 21.44 -5.33 -1.14
N ILE A 167 21.78 -6.20 -0.19
CA ILE A 167 20.97 -7.39 0.14
C ILE A 167 19.55 -6.97 0.52
N PHE A 168 19.42 -5.99 1.42
CA PHE A 168 18.12 -5.47 1.84
C PHE A 168 17.30 -4.92 0.65
N VAL A 169 17.92 -4.11 -0.21
CA VAL A 169 17.24 -3.56 -1.40
C VAL A 169 16.79 -4.66 -2.36
N ILE A 170 17.61 -5.68 -2.58
CA ILE A 170 17.28 -6.81 -3.45
C ILE A 170 16.07 -7.56 -2.90
N ASP A 171 15.99 -7.81 -1.59
CA ASP A 171 14.87 -8.53 -0.99
C ASP A 171 13.57 -7.71 -1.05
N VAL A 172 13.65 -6.40 -0.86
CA VAL A 172 12.50 -5.50 -1.07
C VAL A 172 12.05 -5.54 -2.54
N ILE A 173 12.97 -5.52 -3.51
CA ILE A 173 12.63 -5.65 -4.94
C ILE A 173 11.93 -6.99 -5.20
N ARG A 174 12.49 -8.11 -4.73
CA ARG A 174 11.89 -9.44 -4.91
C ARG A 174 10.49 -9.53 -4.34
N PHE A 175 10.31 -9.01 -3.12
CA PHE A 175 9.01 -8.99 -2.46
C PHE A 175 7.97 -8.20 -3.26
N HIS A 176 8.28 -6.96 -3.65
CA HIS A 176 7.33 -6.14 -4.41
C HIS A 176 7.11 -6.62 -5.86
N VAL A 177 8.08 -7.30 -6.47
CA VAL A 177 7.89 -8.01 -7.75
C VAL A 177 6.89 -9.15 -7.56
N SER A 178 7.00 -9.93 -6.49
CA SER A 178 6.04 -10.99 -6.16
C SER A 178 4.63 -10.45 -5.98
N LEU A 179 4.47 -9.38 -5.19
CA LEU A 179 3.18 -8.70 -5.01
C LEU A 179 2.60 -8.19 -6.33
N THR A 180 3.45 -7.65 -7.20
CA THR A 180 3.01 -7.19 -8.53
C THR A 180 2.56 -8.35 -9.40
N ASN A 181 3.15 -9.54 -9.27
CA ASN A 181 2.76 -10.71 -10.04
C ASN A 181 1.35 -11.19 -9.69
N THR A 182 0.90 -11.05 -8.45
CA THR A 182 -0.45 -11.42 -7.97
C THR A 182 -1.40 -10.22 -7.83
N ASN A 183 -0.95 -9.02 -8.17
CA ASN A 183 -1.67 -7.75 -7.98
C ASN A 183 -2.03 -7.43 -6.53
N ASP A 184 -1.27 -7.95 -5.57
CA ASP A 184 -1.46 -7.68 -4.14
C ASP A 184 -0.73 -6.40 -3.72
N THR A 185 -1.13 -5.86 -2.59
CA THR A 185 -0.38 -4.88 -1.79
C THR A 185 0.28 -5.57 -0.61
N THR A 186 1.23 -4.89 0.04
CA THR A 186 1.83 -5.40 1.29
C THR A 186 0.78 -5.64 2.37
N CYS A 187 -0.29 -4.84 2.42
CA CYS A 187 -1.40 -5.04 3.37
C CYS A 187 -2.23 -6.28 3.06
N GLU A 188 -2.52 -6.54 1.79
CA GLU A 188 -3.31 -7.70 1.36
C GLU A 188 -2.55 -9.02 1.52
N ASN A 189 -1.21 -8.98 1.35
CA ASN A 189 -0.36 -10.13 1.61
C ASN A 189 -0.23 -10.46 3.11
N ASP A 190 -0.32 -9.45 4.00
CA ASP A 190 -0.34 -9.65 5.45
C ASP A 190 -1.71 -10.12 5.94
N LYS A 191 -2.78 -9.47 5.46
CA LYS A 191 -4.16 -9.85 5.73
C LYS A 191 -4.97 -9.90 4.44
N VAL A 192 -5.29 -11.12 4.02
CA VAL A 192 -6.10 -11.39 2.83
C VAL A 192 -7.44 -10.66 2.92
N PRO A 193 -7.84 -9.89 1.89
CA PRO A 193 -9.13 -9.20 1.88
C PRO A 193 -10.29 -10.20 1.80
N TYR A 194 -11.34 -9.95 2.58
CA TYR A 194 -12.56 -10.76 2.51
C TYR A 194 -13.52 -10.16 1.47
N LEU A 195 -13.64 -10.87 0.33
CA LEU A 195 -14.42 -10.46 -0.82
C LEU A 195 -15.80 -11.13 -0.79
N ARG A 196 -16.85 -10.38 -1.19
CA ARG A 196 -18.25 -10.85 -1.21
C ARG A 196 -18.51 -12.06 -2.10
N PHE A 197 -17.65 -12.28 -3.10
CA PHE A 197 -17.85 -13.32 -4.11
C PHE A 197 -16.83 -14.43 -3.91
N GLU A 198 -17.29 -15.69 -3.87
CA GLU A 198 -16.42 -16.85 -3.76
C GLU A 198 -15.42 -16.90 -4.92
N GLY A 199 -14.15 -17.14 -4.61
CA GLY A 199 -13.08 -17.22 -5.60
C GLY A 199 -12.69 -15.87 -6.23
N ALA A 200 -13.24 -14.75 -5.78
CA ALA A 200 -12.81 -13.44 -6.26
C ALA A 200 -11.35 -13.16 -5.87
N SER A 201 -10.62 -12.53 -6.79
CA SER A 201 -9.24 -12.11 -6.61
C SER A 201 -8.99 -10.82 -7.39
N TYR A 202 -8.01 -10.04 -6.93
CA TYR A 202 -7.50 -8.90 -7.69
C TYR A 202 -6.50 -9.31 -8.78
N ASP A 203 -6.01 -10.56 -8.74
CA ASP A 203 -5.08 -11.08 -9.75
C ASP A 203 -5.77 -11.18 -11.13
N MET A 204 -5.22 -10.48 -12.12
CA MET A 204 -5.68 -10.51 -13.51
C MET A 204 -4.70 -11.29 -14.43
N GLY A 205 -3.72 -11.97 -13.86
CA GLY A 205 -2.59 -12.59 -14.54
C GLY A 205 -1.40 -11.64 -14.70
N ILE A 206 -0.19 -12.20 -14.59
CA ILE A 206 1.09 -11.47 -14.52
C ILE A 206 1.16 -10.32 -15.53
N ALA A 207 0.94 -10.59 -16.83
CA ALA A 207 1.05 -9.56 -17.87
C ALA A 207 0.07 -8.38 -17.67
N GLN A 208 -1.16 -8.67 -17.25
CA GLN A 208 -2.18 -7.66 -17.03
C GLN A 208 -1.93 -6.89 -15.72
N ASN A 209 -1.41 -7.54 -14.70
CA ASN A 209 -1.02 -6.90 -13.43
C ASN A 209 0.11 -5.89 -13.64
N TRP A 210 1.16 -6.29 -14.37
CA TRP A 210 2.25 -5.40 -14.74
C TRP A 210 1.79 -4.24 -15.63
N LYS A 211 0.89 -4.49 -16.59
CA LYS A 211 0.29 -3.44 -17.42
C LYS A 211 -0.59 -2.48 -16.64
N TYR A 212 -1.35 -2.98 -15.66
CA TYR A 212 -2.15 -2.15 -14.76
C TYR A 212 -1.26 -1.21 -13.92
N LEU A 213 -0.10 -1.71 -13.48
CA LEU A 213 0.85 -0.92 -12.71
C LEU A 213 1.68 0.07 -13.56
N LEU A 214 2.31 -0.41 -14.62
CA LEU A 214 3.27 0.36 -15.42
C LEU A 214 2.64 1.15 -16.57
N GLY A 215 1.38 0.88 -16.90
CA GLY A 215 0.68 1.47 -18.05
C GLY A 215 1.10 0.83 -19.38
N ARG A 216 0.73 1.46 -20.51
CA ARG A 216 1.01 0.92 -21.86
C ARG A 216 2.45 1.13 -22.33
N ARG A 217 3.10 2.23 -21.95
CA ARG A 217 4.41 2.68 -22.46
C ARG A 217 5.17 3.40 -21.35
N LEU A 218 6.44 3.74 -21.59
CA LEU A 218 7.28 4.54 -20.69
C LEU A 218 7.46 3.88 -19.30
N TRP A 219 7.64 2.56 -19.29
CA TRP A 219 7.71 1.76 -18.06
C TRP A 219 8.86 2.19 -17.15
N ILE A 220 10.04 2.41 -17.74
CA ILE A 220 11.23 2.82 -16.99
C ILE A 220 11.21 4.29 -16.59
N LEU A 221 10.44 5.14 -17.28
CA LEU A 221 10.45 6.57 -16.97
C LEU A 221 9.57 6.87 -15.74
N PRO A 222 10.04 7.72 -14.81
CA PRO A 222 9.27 8.16 -13.66
C PRO A 222 8.23 9.22 -14.05
N VAL A 223 7.35 8.85 -14.97
CA VAL A 223 6.17 9.62 -15.39
C VAL A 223 4.91 8.81 -15.13
N SER A 224 3.82 9.51 -14.80
CA SER A 224 2.51 8.87 -14.62
C SER A 224 2.04 8.33 -15.98
N THR A 225 1.94 7.01 -16.07
CA THR A 225 1.45 6.28 -17.25
C THR A 225 0.13 5.58 -16.98
N ARG A 226 -0.47 5.92 -15.84
CA ARG A 226 -1.78 5.42 -15.45
C ARG A 226 -2.79 5.85 -16.50
N TYR A 227 -3.73 4.95 -16.76
CA TYR A 227 -5.01 5.37 -17.29
C TYR A 227 -5.55 6.37 -16.28
N LYS A 228 -5.86 7.58 -16.72
CA LYS A 228 -6.81 8.36 -15.95
C LYS A 228 -8.05 7.49 -15.94
N ASP A 229 -8.54 7.16 -14.75
CA ASP A 229 -9.91 6.71 -14.61
C ASP A 229 -10.74 7.97 -14.95
N ASP A 230 -10.85 8.26 -16.25
CA ASP A 230 -11.60 9.36 -16.81
C ASP A 230 -13.08 9.00 -16.60
N ASN A 231 -13.63 9.49 -15.49
CA ASN A 231 -15.02 9.93 -15.44
C ASN A 231 -15.05 11.41 -15.81
#